data_AF-A0A2Z6MUV9-F1
#
_entry.id   AF-A0A2Z6MUV9-F1
#
_cell.length_a   1.000
_cell.length_b   1.000
_cell.length_c   1.000
_cell.angle_alpha   90.00
_cell.angle_beta   90.00
_cell.angle_gamma   90.00
#
_symmetry.space_group_name_H-M   'P 1'
#
loop_
_entity.id
_entity.type
_entity.pdbx_description
1 polymer ?
#
loop_
_entity_poly.entity_id
_entity_poly.type
_entity_poly.pdbx_seq_one_letter_code
_entity_poly.pdbx_strand_id
1 'polypeptide(L)'
;MEEKKKTVEKSVGFTEEQEALVIKSWNAIKNNSGDLSLKFFKKIFEIAPAAKQLFSFLKDSNVPLDQNPKLKSHAMYVFTMKLGATHFKSGVKDAHFEFTVTANTYYNSRK
;
A
#
# COMPACT_ATOMS: atom_id res chain seq x y z
N MET A 1 1.63 -47.74 8.59
CA MET A 1 1.58 -46.65 7.60
C MET A 1 1.06 -45.43 8.35
N GLU A 2 1.96 -44.56 8.79
CA GLU A 2 1.65 -43.42 9.65
C GLU A 2 1.21 -42.22 8.79
N GLU A 3 -0.04 -41.78 8.98
CA GLU A 3 -0.64 -40.69 8.24
C GLU A 3 -0.17 -39.35 8.83
N LYS A 4 0.72 -38.64 8.13
CA LYS A 4 1.16 -37.29 8.55
C LYS A 4 0.03 -36.27 8.28
N LYS A 5 -0.72 -35.95 9.34
CA LYS A 5 -1.70 -34.87 9.38
C LYS A 5 -0.98 -33.52 9.17
N LYS A 6 -1.16 -32.92 7.99
CA LYS A 6 -0.66 -31.59 7.65
C LYS A 6 -1.42 -30.55 8.46
N THR A 7 -0.79 -30.01 9.50
CA THR A 7 -1.31 -28.88 10.28
C THR A 7 -1.42 -27.67 9.35
N VAL A 8 -2.64 -27.29 9.01
CA VAL A 8 -2.92 -26.05 8.28
C VAL A 8 -2.80 -24.92 9.29
N GLU A 9 -1.71 -24.14 9.22
CA GLU A 9 -1.56 -22.91 9.98
C GLU A 9 -2.71 -21.97 9.66
N LYS A 10 -3.45 -21.60 10.70
CA LYS A 10 -4.59 -20.69 10.64
C LYS A 10 -4.06 -19.28 10.39
N SER A 11 -4.31 -18.73 9.20
CA SER A 11 -4.08 -17.30 8.92
C SER A 11 -4.81 -16.45 9.97
N VAL A 12 -4.10 -15.57 10.66
CA VAL A 12 -4.67 -14.73 11.73
C VAL A 12 -5.29 -13.51 11.07
N GLY A 13 -6.59 -13.59 10.78
CA GLY A 13 -7.34 -12.44 10.27
C GLY A 13 -7.35 -11.26 11.25
N PHE A 14 -7.62 -10.06 10.73
CA PHE A 14 -7.79 -8.84 11.53
C PHE A 14 -8.82 -9.01 12.65
N THR A 15 -8.56 -8.41 13.82
CA THR A 15 -9.59 -8.23 14.86
C THR A 15 -10.54 -7.09 14.51
N GLU A 16 -11.71 -7.06 15.14
CA GLU A 16 -12.70 -5.99 14.96
C GLU A 16 -12.12 -4.61 15.31
N GLU A 17 -11.29 -4.53 16.34
CA GLU A 17 -10.62 -3.28 16.74
C GLU A 17 -9.60 -2.84 15.68
N GLN A 18 -8.85 -3.77 15.09
CA GLN A 18 -7.90 -3.45 14.04
C GLN A 18 -8.62 -2.98 12.77
N GLU A 19 -9.73 -3.63 12.40
CA GLU A 19 -10.57 -3.20 11.29
C GLU A 19 -11.15 -1.79 11.53
N ALA A 20 -11.64 -1.52 12.74
CA ALA A 20 -12.15 -0.22 13.12
C ALA A 20 -11.07 0.88 13.03
N LEU A 21 -9.82 0.59 13.42
CA LEU A 21 -8.70 1.52 13.29
C LEU A 21 -8.34 1.79 11.82
N VAL A 22 -8.38 0.76 10.97
CA VAL A 22 -8.16 0.90 9.52
C VAL A 22 -9.25 1.78 8.91
N ILE A 23 -10.52 1.53 9.24
CA ILE A 23 -11.66 2.33 8.75
C ILE A 23 -11.56 3.78 9.21
N LYS A 24 -11.26 4.01 10.50
CA LYS A 24 -11.07 5.36 11.05
C LYS A 24 -9.96 6.10 10.32
N SER A 25 -8.82 5.44 10.12
CA SER A 25 -7.67 6.01 9.42
C SER A 25 -7.99 6.32 7.96
N TRP A 26 -8.67 5.41 7.26
CA TRP A 26 -9.11 5.61 5.88
C TRP A 26 -10.06 6.81 5.74
N ASN A 27 -11.04 6.92 6.64
CA ASN A 27 -11.99 8.03 6.64
C ASN A 27 -11.32 9.39 6.84
N ALA A 28 -10.21 9.45 7.60
CA ALA A 28 -9.43 10.66 7.78
C ALA A 28 -8.64 11.07 6.52
N ILE A 29 -8.22 10.11 5.69
CA ILE A 29 -7.33 10.38 4.54
C ILE A 29 -8.03 10.42 3.18
N LYS A 30 -9.21 9.78 3.04
CA LYS A 30 -9.86 9.55 1.74
C LYS A 30 -10.14 10.83 0.94
N ASN A 31 -10.46 11.94 1.61
CA ASN A 31 -10.76 13.22 0.94
C ASN A 31 -9.51 13.88 0.33
N ASN A 32 -8.31 13.50 0.80
CA ASN A 32 -7.03 14.02 0.32
C ASN A 32 -6.27 12.99 -0.52
N SER A 33 -6.95 11.95 -1.03
CA SER A 33 -6.31 10.81 -1.71
C SER A 33 -5.45 11.22 -2.90
N GLY A 34 -5.80 12.29 -3.62
CA GLY A 34 -5.02 12.76 -4.77
C GLY A 34 -3.63 13.22 -4.38
N ASP A 35 -3.56 14.13 -3.41
CA ASP A 35 -2.28 14.67 -2.95
C ASP A 35 -1.47 13.62 -2.17
N LEU A 36 -2.14 12.82 -1.33
CA LEU A 36 -1.49 11.77 -0.54
C LEU A 36 -0.95 10.64 -1.41
N SER A 37 -1.68 10.21 -2.44
CA SER A 37 -1.20 9.19 -3.37
C SER A 37 0.03 9.64 -4.14
N LEU A 38 0.06 10.89 -4.58
CA LEU A 38 1.21 11.45 -5.28
C LEU A 38 2.42 11.60 -4.34
N LYS A 39 2.21 12.07 -3.11
CA LYS A 39 3.26 12.13 -2.07
C LYS A 39 3.82 10.75 -1.74
N PHE A 40 2.96 9.72 -1.67
CA PHE A 40 3.38 8.34 -1.45
C PHE A 40 4.31 7.83 -2.55
N PHE A 41 3.93 7.98 -3.82
CA PHE A 41 4.77 7.57 -4.94
C PHE A 41 6.06 8.39 -5.05
N LYS A 42 6.02 9.71 -4.77
CA LYS A 42 7.23 10.52 -4.65
C LYS A 42 8.18 9.93 -3.61
N LYS A 43 7.66 9.55 -2.44
CA LYS A 43 8.49 8.95 -1.38
C LYS A 43 9.10 7.61 -1.79
N ILE A 44 8.34 6.76 -2.49
CA ILE A 44 8.87 5.52 -3.07
C ILE A 44 10.04 5.82 -4.00
N PHE A 45 9.90 6.80 -4.89
CA PHE A 45 10.93 7.14 -5.86
C PHE A 45 12.14 7.86 -5.25
N GLU A 46 11.97 8.55 -4.13
CA GLU A 46 13.09 9.08 -3.33
C GLU A 46 13.90 7.94 -2.71
N ILE A 47 13.24 6.93 -2.16
CA ILE A 47 13.90 5.79 -1.49
C ILE A 47 14.50 4.82 -2.53
N ALA A 48 13.78 4.56 -3.62
CA ALA A 48 14.13 3.63 -4.67
C ALA A 48 13.93 4.25 -6.06
N PRO A 49 14.89 5.07 -6.54
CA PRO A 49 14.81 5.72 -7.86
C PRO A 49 14.64 4.71 -9.01
N ALA A 50 15.23 3.51 -8.88
CA ALA A 50 15.11 2.43 -9.86
C ALA A 50 13.66 1.99 -10.09
N ALA A 51 12.76 2.16 -9.12
CA ALA A 51 11.35 1.84 -9.28
C ALA A 51 10.67 2.66 -10.39
N LYS A 52 11.19 3.86 -10.72
CA LYS A 52 10.70 4.67 -11.86
C LYS A 52 10.75 3.88 -13.18
N GLN A 53 11.76 3.02 -13.34
CA GLN A 53 11.97 2.23 -14.56
C GLN A 53 10.90 1.14 -14.77
N LEU A 54 10.18 0.76 -13.70
CA LEU A 54 9.06 -0.19 -13.78
C LEU A 54 7.81 0.43 -14.42
N PHE A 55 7.74 1.76 -14.47
CA PHE A 55 6.62 2.48 -15.06
C PHE A 55 7.02 2.96 -16.45
N SER A 56 6.45 2.34 -17.48
CA SER A 56 6.73 2.70 -18.89
C SER A 56 6.49 4.18 -19.19
N PHE A 57 5.54 4.82 -18.48
CA PHE A 57 5.23 6.24 -18.61
C PHE A 57 6.18 7.19 -17.85
N LEU A 58 7.14 6.64 -17.08
CA LEU A 58 8.20 7.40 -16.40
C LEU A 58 9.59 7.12 -16.95
N LYS A 59 9.80 5.95 -17.57
CA LYS A 59 11.12 5.46 -18.01
C LYS A 59 11.93 6.50 -18.78
N ASP A 60 11.30 7.15 -19.76
CA ASP A 60 11.92 8.13 -20.67
C ASP A 60 11.26 9.52 -20.55
N SER A 61 10.56 9.78 -19.43
CA SER A 61 9.82 11.03 -19.27
C SER A 61 10.67 12.11 -18.60
N ASN A 62 10.76 13.27 -19.25
CA ASN A 62 11.33 14.49 -18.65
C ASN A 62 10.30 15.32 -17.87
N VAL A 63 9.05 14.85 -17.79
CA VAL A 63 7.98 15.57 -17.08
C VAL A 63 8.19 15.40 -15.57
N PRO A 64 8.18 16.49 -14.78
CA PRO A 64 8.21 16.40 -13.33
C PRO A 64 7.11 15.48 -12.80
N LEU A 65 7.42 14.69 -11.76
CA LEU A 65 6.50 13.67 -11.23
C LEU A 65 5.13 14.25 -10.84
N ASP A 66 5.12 15.47 -10.30
CA ASP A 66 3.92 16.20 -9.90
C ASP A 66 3.10 16.79 -11.05
N GLN A 67 3.68 16.83 -12.25
CA GLN A 67 3.02 17.31 -13.45
C GLN A 67 2.60 16.16 -14.37
N ASN A 68 3.10 14.94 -14.13
CA ASN A 68 2.80 13.78 -14.98
C ASN A 68 1.36 13.27 -14.74
N PRO A 69 0.45 13.41 -15.72
CA PRO A 69 -0.95 13.02 -15.56
C PRO A 69 -1.13 11.50 -15.45
N LYS A 70 -0.25 10.70 -16.08
CA LYS A 70 -0.29 9.24 -16.00
C LYS A 70 0.09 8.76 -14.60
N LEU A 71 1.08 9.41 -13.98
CA LEU A 71 1.43 9.12 -12.59
C LEU A 71 0.30 9.49 -11.62
N LYS A 72 -0.34 10.65 -11.79
CA LYS A 72 -1.49 11.05 -10.95
C LYS A 72 -2.62 10.02 -10.99
N SER A 73 -3.03 9.61 -12.19
CA SER A 73 -4.09 8.61 -12.35
C SER A 73 -3.69 7.24 -11.78
N HIS A 74 -2.45 6.79 -12.03
CA HIS A 74 -1.96 5.53 -11.48
C HIS A 74 -1.88 5.55 -9.95
N ALA A 75 -1.32 6.63 -9.39
CA ALA A 75 -1.17 6.79 -7.94
C ALA A 75 -2.54 6.80 -7.25
N MET A 76 -3.50 7.57 -7.77
CA MET A 76 -4.86 7.60 -7.23
C MET A 76 -5.51 6.22 -7.29
N TYR A 77 -5.41 5.52 -8.41
CA TYR A 77 -5.98 4.19 -8.59
C TYR A 77 -5.40 3.18 -7.60
N VAL A 78 -4.07 3.11 -7.49
CA VAL A 78 -3.41 2.21 -6.53
C VAL A 78 -3.77 2.57 -5.10
N PHE A 79 -3.78 3.86 -4.76
CA PHE A 79 -4.10 4.33 -3.42
C PHE A 79 -5.54 3.99 -3.03
N THR A 80 -6.51 4.28 -3.89
CA THR A 80 -7.93 4.00 -3.63
C THR A 80 -8.28 2.52 -3.72
N MET A 81 -7.70 1.78 -4.67
CA MET A 81 -7.97 0.34 -4.82
C MET A 81 -7.26 -0.49 -3.75
N LYS A 82 -5.96 -0.26 -3.49
CA LYS A 82 -5.18 -1.09 -2.56
C LYS A 82 -5.23 -0.63 -1.10
N LEU A 83 -5.59 0.62 -0.79
CA LEU A 83 -5.80 1.06 0.60
C LEU A 83 -7.29 1.16 0.95
N GLY A 84 -8.16 1.48 -0.02
CA GLY A 84 -9.61 1.58 0.22
C GLY A 84 -10.38 0.29 -0.08
N ALA A 85 -10.21 -0.29 -1.27
CA ALA A 85 -11.07 -1.39 -1.73
C ALA A 85 -10.71 -2.77 -1.18
N THR A 86 -9.42 -3.09 -1.03
CA THR A 86 -8.97 -4.36 -0.43
C THR A 86 -9.26 -4.43 1.08
N HIS A 87 -9.36 -3.31 1.77
CA HIS A 87 -9.76 -3.28 3.19
C HIS A 87 -11.27 -3.47 3.38
N PHE A 88 -12.10 -3.02 2.42
CA PHE A 88 -13.56 -3.07 2.56
C PHE A 88 -14.20 -4.34 1.99
N LYS A 89 -13.59 -5.01 1.00
CA LYS A 89 -14.21 -6.16 0.31
C LYS A 89 -13.52 -7.51 0.50
N SER A 90 -12.32 -7.58 1.06
CA SER A 90 -11.44 -8.73 0.76
C SER A 90 -10.92 -9.54 1.95
N GLY A 91 -11.24 -9.24 3.22
CA GLY A 91 -10.79 -10.07 4.35
C GLY A 91 -9.32 -10.45 4.26
N VAL A 92 -8.44 -9.44 4.14
CA VAL A 92 -7.08 -9.59 3.62
C VAL A 92 -6.27 -10.58 4.47
N LYS A 93 -5.86 -11.68 3.83
CA LYS A 93 -4.93 -12.67 4.38
C LYS A 93 -3.48 -12.18 4.27
N ASP A 94 -2.90 -11.94 5.43
CA ASP A 94 -1.51 -11.84 5.92
C ASP A 94 -0.34 -11.49 4.97
N ALA A 95 -0.26 -11.98 3.74
CA ALA A 95 0.98 -11.92 2.95
C ALA A 95 1.28 -10.57 2.28
N HIS A 96 0.30 -9.66 2.15
CA HIS A 96 0.47 -8.40 1.42
C HIS A 96 0.65 -7.16 2.30
N PHE A 97 0.59 -7.30 3.64
CA PHE A 97 0.66 -6.18 4.59
C PHE A 97 2.07 -5.95 5.17
N GLU A 98 3.04 -6.83 4.90
CA GLU A 98 4.41 -6.64 5.38
C GLU A 98 5.06 -5.36 4.83
N PHE A 99 4.68 -4.90 3.63
CA PHE A 99 5.25 -3.69 3.05
C PHE A 99 4.86 -2.42 3.82
N THR A 100 3.61 -2.34 4.29
CA THR A 100 3.10 -1.17 5.05
C THR A 100 3.50 -1.22 6.52
N VAL A 101 3.54 -2.41 7.14
CA VAL A 101 4.04 -2.58 8.51
C VAL A 101 5.53 -2.30 8.57
N THR A 102 6.34 -2.86 7.66
CA THR A 102 7.79 -2.60 7.64
C THR A 102 8.10 -1.12 7.42
N ALA A 103 7.34 -0.44 6.56
CA ALA A 103 7.49 1.00 6.37
C ALA A 103 7.13 1.80 7.63
N ASN A 104 6.08 1.42 8.35
CA ASN A 104 5.65 2.08 9.59
C ASN A 104 6.62 1.79 10.77
N THR A 105 7.13 0.56 10.90
CA THR A 105 8.10 0.18 11.94
C THR A 105 9.47 0.82 11.67
N TYR A 106 9.91 0.89 10.41
CA TYR A 106 11.12 1.63 10.02
C TYR A 106 11.00 3.13 10.32
N TYR A 107 9.83 3.73 10.10
CA TYR A 107 9.61 5.14 10.41
C TYR A 107 9.59 5.43 11.92
N ASN A 108 8.97 4.56 12.73
CA ASN A 108 8.87 4.76 14.18
C ASN A 108 10.12 4.37 14.97
N SER A 109 11.02 3.54 14.41
CA SER A 109 12.31 3.17 15.03
C SER A 109 13.42 4.22 14.85
N ARG A 110 13.14 5.31 14.13
CA ARG A 110 14.07 6.42 13.85
C ARG A 110 13.73 7.70 14.61
N LYS A 111 12.75 7.64 15.52
CA LYS A 111 12.56 8.62 16.60
C LYS A 111 13.22 8.10 17.86
#